data_AF-A0A2G9I4W0-F1
#
_entry.id   AF-A0A2G9I4W0-F1
#
_cell.length_a   1.000
_cell.length_b   1.000
_cell.length_c   1.000
_cell.angle_alpha   90.00
_cell.angle_beta   90.00
_cell.angle_gamma   90.00
#
_symmetry.space_group_name_H-M   'P 1'
#
loop_
_entity.id
_entity.type
_entity.pdbx_description
1 polymer ?
#
loop_
_entity_poly.entity_id
_entity_poly.type
_entity_poly.pdbx_seq_one_letter_code
_entity_poly.pdbx_strand_id
1 'polypeptide(L)'
;MTKVYLLRYFCLSDGPTNLTKINLYEVYIVELIEHILREAEAISKSLGLDKDCLKNILGKQSQHMVMNYYQACSEPELTYELSAHTNPNALTILLQDLQVAGLHVLKDGKWLAIKPHPDAFVINIGDQLQLSHYLVI
;
A
#
# COMPACT_ATOMS: atom_id res chain seq x y z
N MET A 1 10.24 -0.65 15.23
CA MET A 1 10.31 -0.98 13.80
C MET A 1 8.89 -1.32 13.35
N THR A 2 8.26 -0.46 12.56
CA THR A 2 6.86 -0.62 12.15
C THR A 2 6.80 -1.77 11.16
N LYS A 3 6.21 -2.89 11.56
CA LYS A 3 5.87 -3.95 10.63
C LYS A 3 4.41 -3.73 10.26
N VAL A 4 4.16 -3.24 9.05
CA VAL A 4 2.80 -3.16 8.53
C VAL A 4 2.38 -4.56 8.14
N TYR A 5 1.69 -5.20 9.07
CA TYR A 5 1.05 -6.46 8.85
C TYR A 5 -0.35 -6.23 8.33
N LEU A 6 -0.49 -6.33 7.01
CA LEU A 6 -1.77 -6.17 6.33
C LEU A 6 -2.74 -7.27 6.80
N LEU A 7 -3.76 -6.89 7.56
CA LEU A 7 -4.80 -7.82 7.96
C LEU A 7 -6.14 -7.11 7.88
N ARG A 8 -6.95 -7.45 6.85
CA ARG A 8 -8.44 -7.58 6.84
C ARG A 8 -9.37 -6.72 5.92
N TYR A 9 -9.02 -6.28 4.71
CA TYR A 9 -9.93 -5.70 3.67
C TYR A 9 -11.37 -6.26 3.50
N PHE A 10 -12.31 -5.47 2.92
CA PHE A 10 -13.34 -6.01 2.00
C PHE A 10 -13.84 -5.01 0.91
N CYS A 11 -14.32 -5.59 -0.21
CA CYS A 11 -15.04 -5.05 -1.40
C CYS A 11 -14.32 -3.94 -2.20
N LEU A 12 -14.93 -3.18 -3.13
CA LEU A 12 -15.42 -3.47 -4.48
C LEU A 12 -16.56 -4.48 -4.51
N SER A 13 -17.78 -3.94 -4.51
CA SER A 13 -19.06 -4.65 -4.63
C SER A 13 -19.23 -5.45 -5.93
N ASP A 14 -18.39 -5.19 -6.93
CA ASP A 14 -18.40 -5.89 -8.21
C ASP A 14 -17.02 -6.51 -8.47
N GLY A 15 -16.97 -7.82 -8.75
CA GLY A 15 -15.76 -8.47 -9.23
C GLY A 15 -15.21 -7.85 -10.54
N PRO A 16 -13.99 -8.22 -10.96
CA PRO A 16 -13.36 -7.69 -12.17
C PRO A 16 -13.97 -8.35 -13.42
N THR A 17 -15.25 -8.11 -13.70
CA THR A 17 -15.96 -8.73 -14.84
C THR A 17 -16.20 -7.76 -16.00
N ASN A 18 -15.73 -6.51 -15.91
CA ASN A 18 -15.97 -5.50 -16.95
C ASN A 18 -14.65 -4.90 -17.47
N LEU A 19 -14.33 -5.17 -18.74
CA LEU A 19 -13.14 -4.66 -19.45
C LEU A 19 -13.03 -3.12 -19.41
N THR A 20 -14.16 -2.42 -19.31
CA THR A 20 -14.18 -0.95 -19.18
C THR A 20 -13.59 -0.48 -17.84
N LYS A 21 -13.71 -1.27 -16.76
CA LYS A 21 -13.07 -0.96 -15.47
C LYS A 21 -11.55 -1.17 -15.55
N ILE A 22 -11.07 -2.13 -16.34
CA ILE A 22 -9.64 -2.40 -16.53
C ILE A 22 -8.92 -1.22 -17.20
N ASN A 23 -9.48 -0.65 -18.27
CA ASN A 23 -8.90 0.52 -18.93
C ASN A 23 -8.91 1.78 -18.02
N LEU A 24 -9.90 1.91 -17.14
CA LEU A 24 -9.92 2.96 -16.12
C LEU A 24 -8.75 2.79 -15.15
N TYR A 25 -8.44 1.56 -14.75
CA TYR A 25 -7.30 1.27 -13.89
C TYR A 25 -5.96 1.59 -14.57
N GLU A 26 -5.80 1.37 -15.88
CA GLU A 26 -4.56 1.74 -16.59
C GLU A 26 -4.27 3.24 -16.54
N VAL A 27 -5.27 4.08 -16.81
CA VAL A 27 -5.13 5.54 -16.71
C VAL A 27 -4.85 5.95 -15.26
N TYR A 28 -5.57 5.37 -14.32
CA TYR A 28 -5.40 5.64 -12.89
C TYR A 28 -4.02 5.22 -12.36
N ILE A 29 -3.44 4.13 -12.90
CA ILE A 29 -2.08 3.68 -12.56
C ILE A 29 -1.06 4.75 -12.91
N VAL A 30 -1.16 5.36 -14.09
CA VAL A 30 -0.21 6.41 -14.51
C VAL A 30 -0.24 7.59 -13.55
N GLU A 31 -1.43 8.05 -13.17
CA GLU A 31 -1.59 9.14 -12.19
C GLU A 31 -1.07 8.75 -10.80
N LEU A 32 -1.32 7.51 -10.38
CA LEU A 32 -0.83 6.97 -9.11
C LEU A 32 0.70 6.90 -9.07
N ILE A 33 1.34 6.54 -10.18
CA ILE A 33 2.80 6.51 -10.32
C ILE A 33 3.37 7.92 -10.15
N GLU A 34 2.79 8.92 -10.80
CA GLU A 34 3.24 10.30 -10.61
C GLU A 34 3.12 10.74 -9.15
N HIS A 35 2.04 10.33 -8.47
CA HIS A 35 1.87 10.59 -7.05
C HIS A 35 2.94 9.88 -6.21
N ILE A 36 3.23 8.60 -6.47
CA ILE A 36 4.33 7.85 -5.82
C ILE A 36 5.67 8.58 -5.96
N LEU A 37 5.99 9.06 -7.16
CA LEU A 37 7.26 9.74 -7.39
C LEU A 37 7.33 11.10 -6.68
N ARG A 38 6.21 11.83 -6.56
CA ARG A 38 6.15 13.07 -5.76
C ARG A 38 6.33 12.80 -4.27
N GLU A 39 5.69 11.75 -3.74
CA GLU A 39 5.88 11.35 -2.35
C GLU A 39 7.32 10.91 -2.07
N ALA A 40 7.94 10.20 -3.02
CA ALA A 40 9.35 9.82 -2.92
C ALA A 40 10.27 11.06 -2.83
N GLU A 41 10.00 12.12 -3.60
CA GLU A 41 10.74 13.39 -3.49
C GLU A 41 10.58 14.04 -2.10
N ALA A 42 9.36 14.01 -1.55
CA ALA A 42 9.07 14.54 -0.22
C ALA A 42 9.81 13.74 0.88
N ILE A 43 9.79 12.41 0.78
CA ILE A 43 10.53 11.53 1.70
C ILE A 43 12.03 11.80 1.59
N SER A 44 12.60 11.91 0.39
CA SER A 44 14.02 12.24 0.20
C SER A 44 14.41 13.53 0.93
N LYS A 45 13.63 14.60 0.75
CA LYS A 45 13.88 15.86 1.46
C LYS A 45 13.77 15.73 2.98
N SER A 46 12.79 14.97 3.46
CA SER A 46 12.59 14.75 4.90
C SER A 46 13.76 14.04 5.57
N LEU A 47 14.49 13.22 4.79
CA LEU A 47 15.69 12.50 5.21
C LEU A 47 16.99 13.29 4.98
N GLY A 48 16.92 14.55 4.49
CA GLY A 48 18.10 15.35 4.18
C GLY A 48 18.84 14.93 2.91
N LEU A 49 18.23 14.11 2.06
CA LEU A 49 18.79 13.65 0.79
C LEU A 49 18.50 14.66 -0.34
N ASP A 50 19.21 14.49 -1.46
CA ASP A 50 18.84 15.17 -2.70
C ASP A 50 17.38 14.84 -3.06
N LYS A 51 16.65 15.86 -3.53
CA LYS A 51 15.21 15.77 -3.83
C LYS A 51 14.87 14.56 -4.70
N ASP A 52 15.69 14.28 -5.72
CA ASP A 52 15.37 13.26 -6.71
C ASP A 52 15.98 11.89 -6.35
N CYS A 53 16.62 11.75 -5.18
CA CYS A 53 17.31 10.53 -4.77
C CYS A 53 16.40 9.29 -4.80
N LEU A 54 15.31 9.28 -4.04
CA LEU A 54 14.40 8.13 -3.98
C LEU A 54 13.61 8.00 -5.29
N LYS A 55 13.21 9.11 -5.91
CA LYS A 55 12.54 9.09 -7.22
C LYS A 55 13.39 8.39 -8.28
N ASN A 56 14.69 8.66 -8.34
CA ASN A 56 15.61 8.05 -9.29
C ASN A 56 15.84 6.56 -9.04
N ILE A 57 15.76 6.13 -7.78
CA ILE A 57 15.86 4.71 -7.39
C ILE A 57 14.56 3.99 -7.75
N LEU A 58 13.42 4.52 -7.32
CA LEU A 58 12.09 3.91 -7.50
C LEU A 58 11.60 3.97 -8.95
N GLY A 59 11.87 5.05 -9.67
CA GLY A 59 11.45 5.25 -11.06
C GLY A 59 12.11 4.29 -12.06
N LYS A 60 13.16 3.57 -11.64
CA LYS A 60 13.84 2.55 -12.46
C LYS A 60 13.41 1.11 -12.12
N GLN A 61 12.62 0.92 -11.07
CA GLN A 61 12.19 -0.40 -10.61
C GLN A 61 10.87 -0.83 -11.26
N SER A 62 10.62 -2.14 -11.30
CA SER A 62 9.36 -2.69 -11.76
C SER A 62 8.24 -2.33 -10.79
N GLN A 63 7.15 -1.81 -11.34
CA GLN A 63 5.93 -1.54 -10.58
C GLN A 63 4.97 -2.71 -10.74
N HIS A 64 4.40 -3.13 -9.62
CA HIS A 64 3.46 -4.24 -9.58
C HIS A 64 2.17 -3.77 -8.94
N MET A 65 1.05 -4.02 -9.61
CA MET A 65 -0.28 -3.82 -9.06
C MET A 65 -0.88 -5.17 -8.70
N VAL A 66 -1.52 -5.22 -7.53
CA VAL A 66 -2.30 -6.38 -7.10
C VAL A 66 -3.70 -5.88 -6.75
N MET A 67 -4.71 -6.49 -7.36
CA MET A 67 -6.11 -6.30 -6.98
C MET A 67 -6.52 -7.46 -6.09
N ASN A 68 -6.84 -7.17 -4.84
CA ASN A 68 -7.27 -8.17 -3.89
C ASN A 68 -8.80 -8.18 -3.81
N TYR A 69 -9.41 -9.35 -3.92
CA TYR A 69 -10.85 -9.56 -3.72
C TYR A 69 -11.05 -10.54 -2.57
N TYR A 70 -11.63 -10.07 -1.48
CA TYR A 70 -11.87 -10.85 -0.27
C TYR A 70 -13.37 -11.15 -0.18
N GLN A 71 -13.71 -12.45 -0.10
CA GLN A 71 -15.11 -12.88 -0.05
C GLN A 71 -15.67 -12.73 1.36
N ALA A 72 -17.00 -12.58 1.47
CA ALA A 72 -17.67 -12.60 2.77
C ALA A 72 -17.39 -13.93 3.48
N CYS A 73 -16.91 -13.85 4.71
CA CYS A 73 -16.59 -15.02 5.54
C CYS A 73 -17.64 -15.18 6.63
N SER A 74 -18.16 -16.41 6.81
CA SER A 74 -19.12 -16.74 7.87
C SER A 74 -18.50 -16.70 9.27
N GLU A 75 -17.21 -16.99 9.38
CA GLU A 75 -16.45 -17.02 10.64
C GLU A 75 -15.22 -16.11 10.57
N PRO A 76 -15.42 -14.79 10.45
CA PRO A 76 -14.33 -13.86 10.18
C PRO A 76 -13.32 -13.82 11.34
N GLU A 77 -13.75 -14.09 12.57
CA GLU A 77 -12.85 -14.12 13.75
C GLU A 77 -11.91 -15.32 13.80
N LEU A 78 -12.23 -16.38 13.05
CA LEU A 78 -11.44 -17.61 12.99
C LEU A 78 -10.65 -17.73 11.68
N THR A 79 -10.84 -16.80 10.74
CA THR A 79 -10.29 -16.89 9.39
C THR A 79 -9.40 -15.68 9.09
N TYR A 80 -8.18 -15.97 8.60
CA TYR A 80 -7.25 -14.98 8.08
C TYR A 80 -6.92 -15.32 6.63
N GLU A 81 -7.57 -14.65 5.66
CA GLU A 81 -7.27 -14.85 4.24
C GLU A 81 -5.87 -14.37 3.85
N LEU A 82 -5.30 -13.42 4.60
CA LEU A 82 -3.92 -12.97 4.46
C LEU A 82 -3.23 -12.97 5.82
N SER A 83 -2.12 -13.70 5.90
CA SER A 83 -1.32 -13.73 7.13
C SER A 83 -0.59 -12.41 7.33
N ALA A 84 -0.25 -12.14 8.60
CA ALA A 84 0.61 -11.04 8.96
C ALA A 84 1.96 -11.15 8.21
N HIS A 85 2.27 -10.20 7.32
CA HIS A 85 3.56 -10.05 6.63
C HIS A 85 4.12 -8.62 6.67
N THR A 86 5.32 -8.39 6.15
CA THR A 86 5.80 -7.04 5.76
C THR A 86 5.88 -6.96 4.24
N ASN A 87 5.91 -5.74 3.69
CA ASN A 87 6.00 -5.58 2.24
C ASN A 87 7.48 -5.61 1.82
N PRO A 88 7.90 -6.53 0.92
CA PRO A 88 9.28 -6.65 0.49
C PRO A 88 9.71 -5.56 -0.51
N ASN A 89 8.81 -4.66 -0.90
CA ASN A 89 9.10 -3.55 -1.82
C ASN A 89 9.65 -2.34 -1.05
N ALA A 90 9.81 -1.20 -1.73
CA ALA A 90 10.24 0.04 -1.10
C ALA A 90 9.06 0.90 -0.62
N LEU A 91 8.00 0.99 -1.41
CA LEU A 91 6.79 1.75 -1.10
C LEU A 91 5.56 1.01 -1.64
N THR A 92 4.48 0.99 -0.87
CA THR A 92 3.16 0.55 -1.30
C THR A 92 2.18 1.70 -1.16
N ILE A 93 1.39 1.95 -2.20
CA ILE A 93 0.17 2.75 -2.09
C ILE A 93 -1.03 1.82 -2.16
N LEU A 94 -1.96 2.02 -1.24
CA LEU A 94 -3.16 1.22 -1.13
C LEU A 94 -4.41 2.09 -1.19
N LEU A 95 -5.28 1.77 -2.14
CA LEU A 95 -6.66 2.21 -2.16
C LEU A 95 -7.52 1.20 -1.41
N GLN A 96 -8.35 1.66 -0.47
CA GLN A 96 -9.28 0.84 0.29
C GLN A 96 -10.71 1.09 -0.19
N ASP A 97 -11.57 0.08 -0.11
CA ASP A 97 -13.01 0.31 -0.18
C ASP A 97 -13.48 1.08 1.06
N LEU A 98 -14.29 2.10 0.83
CA LEU A 98 -14.87 2.95 1.86
C LEU A 98 -15.93 2.23 2.69
N GLN A 99 -16.59 1.22 2.12
CA GLN A 99 -17.69 0.52 2.77
C GLN A 99 -17.21 -0.55 3.74
N VAL A 100 -15.96 -0.98 3.65
CA VAL A 100 -15.47 -2.01 4.57
C VAL A 100 -14.09 -1.71 5.14
N ALA A 101 -14.08 -1.54 6.46
CA ALA A 101 -12.87 -1.38 7.23
C ALA A 101 -12.18 -2.71 7.38
N GLY A 102 -10.87 -2.69 7.15
CA GLY A 102 -10.19 -3.94 7.00
C GLY A 102 -8.72 -3.94 7.28
N LEU A 103 -7.96 -3.00 6.76
CA LEU A 103 -6.53 -2.96 7.05
C LEU A 103 -6.28 -2.81 8.56
N HIS A 104 -5.45 -3.68 9.12
CA HIS A 104 -4.83 -3.50 10.43
C HIS A 104 -3.32 -3.32 10.26
N VAL A 105 -2.67 -2.71 11.25
CA VAL A 105 -1.21 -2.60 11.34
C VAL A 105 -0.76 -2.95 12.76
N LEU A 106 0.40 -3.58 12.91
CA LEU A 106 0.98 -3.82 14.24
C LEU A 106 1.91 -2.67 14.61
N LYS A 107 1.60 -1.98 15.68
CA LYS A 107 2.44 -0.94 16.26
C LYS A 107 2.64 -1.22 17.74
N ASP A 108 3.89 -1.28 18.17
CA ASP A 108 4.27 -1.49 19.58
C ASP A 108 3.60 -2.72 20.20
N GLY A 109 3.53 -3.82 19.43
CA GLY A 109 2.90 -5.08 19.84
C GLY A 109 1.37 -5.07 19.84
N LYS A 110 0.73 -4.00 19.37
CA LYS A 110 -0.74 -3.86 19.33
C LYS A 110 -1.24 -3.70 17.90
N TRP A 111 -2.34 -4.39 17.61
CA TRP A 111 -3.04 -4.25 16.34
C TRP A 111 -3.90 -3.00 16.34
N LEU A 112 -3.74 -2.18 15.30
CA LEU A 112 -4.50 -0.96 15.08
C LEU A 112 -5.26 -1.07 13.76
N ALA A 113 -6.58 -0.90 13.80
CA ALA A 113 -7.40 -0.83 12.60
C ALA A 113 -7.20 0.52 11.89
N ILE A 114 -7.00 0.48 10.57
CA ILE A 114 -6.93 1.64 9.70
C ILE A 114 -8.30 1.80 9.03
N LYS A 115 -9.00 2.85 9.43
CA LYS A 115 -10.31 3.19 8.87
C LYS A 115 -10.12 3.74 7.45
N PRO A 116 -10.84 3.21 6.44
CA PRO A 116 -10.88 3.81 5.12
C PRO A 116 -11.34 5.26 5.20
N HIS A 117 -10.68 6.14 4.44
CA HIS A 117 -11.03 7.55 4.36
C HIS A 117 -11.34 7.92 2.91
N PRO A 118 -12.44 8.65 2.64
CA PRO A 118 -12.75 9.11 1.29
C PRO A 118 -11.60 9.95 0.74
N ASP A 119 -11.32 9.83 -0.55
CA ASP A 119 -10.31 10.63 -1.25
C ASP A 119 -8.88 10.50 -0.70
N ALA A 120 -8.57 9.39 -0.02
CA ALA A 120 -7.25 9.15 0.56
C ALA A 120 -6.71 7.76 0.20
N PHE A 121 -5.38 7.68 0.09
CA PHE A 121 -4.65 6.43 0.02
C PHE A 121 -3.90 6.16 1.31
N VAL A 122 -3.67 4.89 1.60
CA VAL A 122 -2.70 4.48 2.62
C VAL A 122 -1.34 4.29 1.95
N ILE A 123 -0.31 4.96 2.48
CA ILE A 123 1.07 4.78 2.05
C ILE A 123 1.80 3.95 3.11
N ASN A 124 2.44 2.87 2.69
CA ASN A 124 3.28 2.04 3.55
C ASN A 124 4.73 2.01 3.04
N ILE A 125 5.68 2.12 3.96
CA ILE A 125 7.12 1.93 3.71
C ILE A 125 7.42 0.43 3.77
N GLY A 126 8.03 -0.10 2.71
CA GLY A 126 8.43 -1.50 2.64
C GLY A 126 9.87 -1.73 3.10
N ASP A 127 10.24 -3.01 3.16
CA ASP A 127 11.50 -3.49 3.72
C ASP A 127 12.73 -2.92 2.99
N GLN A 128 12.65 -2.68 1.67
CA GLN A 128 13.78 -2.13 0.90
C GLN A 128 14.16 -0.71 1.36
N LEU A 129 13.15 0.14 1.59
CA LEU A 129 13.39 1.52 2.03
C LEU A 129 13.73 1.57 3.53
N GLN A 130 13.18 0.65 4.31
CA GLN A 130 13.53 0.54 5.72
C GLN A 130 15.01 0.12 5.90
N LEU A 131 15.49 -0.85 5.11
CA LEU A 131 16.89 -1.28 5.14
C LEU A 131 17.85 -0.19 4.65
N SER A 132 17.49 0.56 3.60
CA SER A 132 18.37 1.63 3.11
C SER A 132 18.57 2.74 4.14
N HIS A 133 17.57 3.05 4.97
CA HIS A 133 17.74 3.98 6.09
C HIS A 133 18.76 3.48 7.14
N TYR A 134 18.92 2.17 7.34
CA TYR A 134 19.96 1.63 8.23
C TYR A 134 21.35 1.56 7.59
N LEU A 135 21.44 1.70 6.26
CA LEU A 135 22.70 1.65 5.51
C LEU A 135 23.24 3.03 5.12
N VAL A 136 22.41 4.08 5.24
CA VAL A 136 22.75 5.46 4.88
C VAL A 136 23.09 6.32 6.13
N ILE A 137 22.92 5.78 7.33
CA ILE A 137 23.32 6.36 8.63
C ILE A 137 24.40 5.48 9.24
#